data_AF-T1IVR1-F1
#
_entry.id   AF-T1IVR1-F1
#
_cell.length_a   1.000
_cell.length_b   1.000
_cell.length_c   1.000
_cell.angle_alpha   90.00
_cell.angle_beta   90.00
_cell.angle_gamma   90.00
#
_symmetry.space_group_name_H-M   'P 1'
#
loop_
_entity.id
_entity.type
_entity.pdbx_description
1 polymer ?
#
loop_
_entity_poly.entity_id
_entity_poly.type
_entity_poly.pdbx_seq_one_letter_code
_entity_poly.pdbx_strand_id
1 'polypeptide(L)'
;MAKTAPLGRRYDNNYKLLALSIFYHSPQTYKFLSSIFILPTTSTLRNSIQGVEVLPGVNNVILNIFGKKLESMSADEKICTLSFDEMSMKLNLNYNIKNDLVQGFEDYGIESTEENSLATHALVFMVRGIKSSWKQAIAYMFTCQGASSEKLATLILNALMQPR
;
A
#
# COMPACT_ATOMS: atom_id res chain seq x y z
N MET A 1 -23.00 -43.53 -11.66
CA MET A 1 -22.42 -42.19 -11.91
C MET A 1 -21.58 -41.81 -10.70
N ALA A 2 -20.26 -41.65 -10.87
CA ALA A 2 -19.37 -41.26 -9.78
C ALA A 2 -19.68 -39.82 -9.32
N LYS A 3 -19.87 -39.61 -8.02
CA LYS A 3 -20.01 -38.27 -7.44
C LYS A 3 -18.68 -37.53 -7.62
N THR A 4 -18.66 -36.53 -8.49
CA THR A 4 -17.52 -35.62 -8.63
C THR A 4 -17.27 -34.91 -7.30
N ALA A 5 -16.00 -34.85 -6.89
CA ALA A 5 -15.61 -34.16 -5.67
C ALA A 5 -16.02 -32.67 -5.75
N PRO A 6 -16.43 -32.04 -4.63
CA PRO A 6 -16.84 -30.65 -4.64
C PRO A 6 -15.69 -29.76 -5.13
N LEU A 7 -15.97 -28.98 -6.18
CA LEU A 7 -15.01 -28.10 -6.86
C LEU A 7 -14.61 -26.88 -6.02
N GLY A 8 -15.46 -26.47 -5.06
CA GLY A 8 -15.20 -25.35 -4.16
C GLY A 8 -14.47 -25.77 -2.89
N ARG A 9 -13.29 -25.20 -2.65
CA ARG A 9 -12.50 -25.41 -1.42
C ARG A 9 -12.44 -24.13 -0.59
N ARG A 10 -12.65 -24.26 0.72
CA ARG A 10 -12.40 -23.18 1.67
C ARG A 10 -10.95 -23.26 2.13
N TYR A 11 -10.23 -22.15 1.99
CA TYR A 11 -8.86 -22.02 2.44
C TYR A 11 -8.81 -21.26 3.77
N ASP A 12 -7.96 -21.72 4.69
CA ASP A 12 -7.66 -21.01 5.92
C ASP A 12 -6.94 -19.67 5.61
N ASN A 13 -7.07 -18.70 6.52
CA ASN A 13 -6.46 -17.38 6.33
C ASN A 13 -4.93 -17.44 6.34
N ASN A 14 -4.31 -18.30 7.16
CA ASN A 14 -2.85 -18.46 7.15
C ASN A 14 -2.38 -19.07 5.83
N TYR A 15 -3.15 -20.01 5.29
CA TYR A 15 -2.86 -20.61 3.99
C TYR A 15 -3.00 -19.60 2.85
N LYS A 16 -4.01 -18.73 2.90
CA LYS A 16 -4.15 -17.62 1.94
C LYS A 16 -3.00 -16.62 2.05
N LEU A 17 -2.55 -16.30 3.26
CA LEU A 17 -1.40 -15.43 3.51
C LEU A 17 -0.10 -16.01 2.92
N LEU A 18 0.14 -17.31 3.12
CA LEU A 18 1.25 -18.02 2.49
C LEU A 18 1.15 -18.01 0.95
N ALA A 19 -0.04 -18.28 0.42
CA ALA A 19 -0.27 -18.24 -1.03
C ALA A 19 -0.05 -16.82 -1.59
N LEU A 20 -0.50 -15.78 -0.86
CA LEU A 20 -0.26 -14.37 -1.17
C LEU A 20 1.23 -14.03 -1.16
N SER A 21 1.99 -14.50 -0.17
CA SER A 21 3.43 -14.21 -0.12
C SER A 21 4.16 -14.81 -1.33
N ILE A 22 3.88 -16.07 -1.68
CA ILE A 22 4.45 -16.72 -2.86
C ILE A 22 4.06 -15.96 -4.13
N PHE A 23 2.78 -15.58 -4.25
CA PHE A 23 2.28 -14.84 -5.40
C PHE A 23 2.96 -13.47 -5.58
N TYR A 24 3.14 -12.71 -4.50
CA TYR A 24 3.80 -11.41 -4.55
C TYR A 24 5.33 -11.49 -4.71
N HIS A 25 5.96 -12.58 -4.28
CA HIS A 25 7.37 -12.83 -4.59
C HIS A 25 7.58 -13.20 -6.07
N SER A 26 6.73 -14.07 -6.64
CA SER A 26 6.82 -14.45 -8.04
C SER A 26 5.50 -15.03 -8.57
N PRO A 27 4.74 -14.28 -9.39
CA PRO A 27 3.52 -14.77 -10.01
C PRO A 27 3.75 -15.97 -10.94
N GLN A 28 4.93 -16.04 -11.58
CA GLN A 28 5.31 -17.16 -12.45
C GLN A 28 5.53 -18.45 -11.65
N THR A 29 6.27 -18.33 -10.54
CA THR A 29 6.48 -19.46 -9.62
C THR A 29 5.16 -19.91 -9.02
N TYR A 30 4.28 -18.98 -8.64
CA TYR A 30 2.94 -19.30 -8.16
C TYR A 30 2.13 -20.09 -9.19
N LYS A 31 2.17 -19.65 -10.46
CA LYS A 31 1.48 -20.35 -11.56
C LYS A 31 2.02 -21.77 -11.75
N PHE A 32 3.33 -21.96 -11.71
CA PHE A 32 3.95 -23.29 -11.77
C PHE A 32 3.55 -24.15 -10.56
N LEU A 33 3.63 -23.62 -9.35
CA LEU A 33 3.24 -24.37 -8.15
C LEU A 33 1.75 -24.70 -8.13
N SER A 34 0.89 -23.87 -8.74
CA SER A 34 -0.55 -24.14 -8.82
C SER A 34 -0.94 -25.32 -9.71
N SER A 35 -0.03 -25.78 -10.58
CA SER A 35 -0.26 -27.02 -11.36
C SER A 35 0.13 -28.27 -10.57
N ILE A 36 0.98 -28.14 -9.55
CA ILE A 36 1.50 -29.24 -8.74
C ILE A 36 0.72 -29.35 -7.41
N PHE A 37 0.45 -28.21 -6.79
CA PHE A 37 -0.18 -28.08 -5.48
C PHE A 37 -1.57 -27.47 -5.58
N ILE A 38 -2.40 -27.77 -4.57
CA ILE A 38 -3.73 -27.19 -4.42
C ILE A 38 -3.58 -25.78 -3.84
N LEU A 39 -3.47 -24.79 -4.73
CA LEU A 39 -3.38 -23.38 -4.36
C LEU A 39 -4.69 -22.62 -4.66
N PRO A 40 -4.98 -21.54 -3.92
CA PRO A 40 -6.08 -20.64 -4.27
C PRO A 40 -5.92 -20.06 -5.67
N THR A 41 -7.03 -19.73 -6.32
CA THR A 41 -6.95 -19.01 -7.60
C THR A 41 -6.45 -17.59 -7.36
N THR A 42 -5.89 -16.95 -8.40
CA THR A 42 -5.46 -15.55 -8.34
C THR A 42 -6.62 -14.62 -7.98
N SER A 43 -7.83 -14.93 -8.43
CA SER A 43 -9.05 -14.21 -8.05
C SER A 43 -9.34 -14.32 -6.55
N THR A 44 -9.20 -15.51 -5.96
CA THR A 44 -9.35 -15.69 -4.51
C THR A 44 -8.30 -14.89 -3.72
N LEU A 45 -7.04 -14.84 -4.20
CA LEU A 45 -6.01 -14.02 -3.55
C LEU A 45 -6.32 -12.52 -3.62
N ARG A 46 -6.73 -12.01 -4.79
CA ARG A 46 -7.12 -10.60 -4.97
C ARG A 46 -8.31 -10.22 -4.09
N ASN A 47 -9.32 -11.08 -4.02
CA ASN A 47 -10.48 -10.83 -3.14
C ASN A 47 -10.09 -10.83 -1.66
N SER A 48 -9.05 -11.58 -1.27
CA SER A 48 -8.60 -11.64 0.12
C SER A 48 -7.96 -10.33 0.61
N ILE A 49 -7.44 -9.51 -0.30
CA ILE A 49 -6.81 -8.21 0.01
C ILE A 49 -7.68 -7.01 -0.36
N GLN A 50 -8.83 -7.23 -1.01
CA GLN A 50 -9.70 -6.17 -1.53
C GLN A 50 -10.25 -5.24 -0.42
N GLY A 51 -10.28 -5.71 0.83
CA GLY A 51 -10.69 -4.92 1.99
C GLY A 51 -9.63 -3.93 2.49
N VAL A 52 -8.39 -4.00 2.00
CA VAL A 52 -7.33 -3.07 2.39
C VAL A 52 -7.38 -1.87 1.45
N GLU A 53 -7.99 -0.79 1.92
CA GLU A 53 -8.03 0.48 1.20
C GLU A 53 -6.77 1.29 1.52
N VAL A 54 -6.10 1.70 0.45
CA VAL A 54 -4.91 2.54 0.48
C VAL A 54 -5.27 3.76 -0.36
N LEU A 55 -5.46 4.89 0.31
CA LEU A 55 -5.82 6.17 -0.29
C LEU A 55 -4.66 7.16 -0.14
N PRO A 56 -4.56 8.16 -1.02
CA PRO A 56 -3.55 9.21 -0.89
C PRO A 56 -3.65 9.92 0.46
N GLY A 57 -2.52 10.43 0.93
CA GLY A 57 -2.32 10.94 2.26
C GLY A 57 -1.67 9.94 3.21
N VAL A 58 -1.80 10.23 4.51
CA VAL A 58 -1.19 9.44 5.57
C VAL A 58 -2.06 8.24 5.91
N ASN A 59 -1.49 7.03 5.84
CA ASN A 59 -2.25 5.81 6.11
C ASN A 59 -2.21 5.46 7.60
N ASN A 60 -3.26 5.86 8.32
CA ASN A 60 -3.39 5.60 9.75
C ASN A 60 -3.47 4.11 10.11
N VAL A 61 -3.98 3.26 9.20
CA VAL A 61 -4.04 1.80 9.44
C VAL A 61 -2.63 1.23 9.49
N ILE A 62 -1.78 1.62 8.53
CA ILE A 62 -0.37 1.22 8.50
C ILE A 62 0.36 1.75 9.72
N LEU A 63 0.15 3.02 10.09
CA LEU A 63 0.80 3.62 11.26
C LEU A 63 0.39 2.95 12.57
N ASN A 64 -0.89 2.58 12.74
CA ASN A 64 -1.34 1.86 13.93
C ASN A 64 -0.71 0.47 14.03
N ILE A 65 -0.63 -0.27 12.93
CA ILE A 65 0.04 -1.58 12.88
C ILE A 65 1.54 -1.40 13.16
N PHE A 66 2.14 -0.36 12.60
CA PHE A 66 3.54 -0.04 12.78
C PHE A 66 3.84 0.36 14.24
N GLY A 67 2.96 1.13 14.88
CA GLY A 67 3.04 1.49 16.30
C GLY A 67 3.12 0.27 17.21
N LYS A 68 2.27 -0.73 16.99
CA LYS A 68 2.34 -2.01 17.72
C LYS A 68 3.67 -2.73 17.54
N LYS A 69 4.27 -2.63 16.33
CA LYS A 69 5.60 -3.19 16.08
C LYS A 69 6.67 -2.41 16.85
N LEU A 70 6.57 -1.09 16.92
CA LEU A 70 7.50 -0.23 17.66
C LEU A 70 7.47 -0.52 19.17
N GLU A 71 6.34 -0.94 19.75
CA GLU A 71 6.26 -1.32 21.17
C GLU A 71 7.24 -2.44 21.52
N SER A 72 7.44 -3.40 20.60
CA SER A 72 8.39 -4.51 20.77
C SER A 72 9.87 -4.13 20.55
N MET A 73 10.14 -2.93 20.03
CA MET A 73 11.49 -2.46 19.70
C MET A 73 12.17 -1.77 20.88
N SER A 74 13.49 -1.93 20.96
CA SER A 74 14.33 -1.18 21.89
C SER A 74 14.38 0.32 21.54
N ALA A 75 14.77 1.17 22.51
CA ALA A 75 14.88 2.62 22.29
C ALA A 75 15.84 2.98 21.14
N ASP A 76 16.91 2.21 20.98
CA ASP A 76 17.90 2.38 19.92
C ASP A 76 17.35 2.05 18.53
N GLU A 77 16.50 1.04 18.42
CA GLU A 77 15.89 0.62 17.16
C GLU A 77 14.78 1.57 16.68
N LYS A 78 14.25 2.40 17.58
CA LYS A 78 13.24 3.43 17.27
C LYS A 78 13.85 4.66 16.61
N ILE A 79 15.18 4.83 16.69
CA ILE A 79 15.87 5.93 16.02
C ILE A 79 15.77 5.72 14.51
N CYS A 80 15.07 6.64 13.85
CA CYS A 80 14.75 6.55 12.43
C CYS A 80 14.94 7.90 11.72
N THR A 81 15.03 7.84 10.40
CA THR A 81 14.95 9.00 9.51
C THR A 81 13.63 8.98 8.75
N LEU A 82 13.09 10.17 8.50
CA LEU A 82 12.05 10.37 7.51
C LEU A 82 12.73 10.66 6.17
N SER A 83 12.44 9.81 5.18
CA SER A 83 12.87 9.97 3.79
C SER A 83 11.65 10.20 2.92
N PHE A 84 11.78 11.08 1.94
CA PHE A 84 10.73 11.33 0.96
C PHE A 84 11.36 11.57 -0.41
N ASP A 85 10.66 11.15 -1.45
CA ASP A 85 11.09 11.34 -2.83
C ASP A 85 9.87 11.39 -3.76
N GLU A 86 10.04 12.07 -4.90
CA GLU A 86 9.03 12.15 -5.94
C GLU A 86 9.43 11.28 -7.14
N MET A 87 8.50 10.43 -7.57
CA MET A 87 8.66 9.59 -8.74
C MET A 87 7.75 10.07 -9.88
N SER A 88 8.32 10.30 -11.06
CA SER A 88 7.52 10.61 -12.25
C SER A 88 6.69 9.40 -12.69
N MET A 89 5.47 9.66 -13.10
CA MET A 89 4.49 8.67 -13.54
C MET A 89 3.92 9.07 -14.90
N LYS A 90 3.40 8.07 -15.62
CA LYS A 90 2.63 8.33 -16.84
C LYS A 90 1.25 8.85 -16.46
N LEU A 91 0.83 9.91 -17.14
CA LEU A 91 -0.54 10.40 -17.09
C LEU A 91 -1.51 9.27 -17.44
N ASN A 92 -2.43 8.97 -16.54
CA ASN A 92 -3.44 7.95 -16.76
C ASN A 92 -4.67 8.23 -15.89
N LEU A 93 -5.86 8.15 -16.48
CA LEU A 93 -7.11 8.18 -15.75
C LEU A 93 -7.65 6.77 -15.63
N ASN A 94 -7.96 6.35 -14.40
CA ASN A 94 -8.51 5.02 -14.13
C ASN A 94 -9.82 5.17 -13.37
N TYR A 95 -10.87 4.53 -13.85
CA TYR A 95 -12.13 4.49 -13.12
C TYR A 95 -12.18 3.29 -12.17
N ASN A 96 -12.12 3.59 -10.87
CA ASN A 96 -12.24 2.59 -9.83
C ASN A 96 -13.71 2.29 -9.57
N ILE A 97 -14.20 1.20 -10.18
CA ILE A 97 -15.59 0.74 -10.08
C ILE A 97 -16.03 0.50 -8.63
N LYS A 98 -15.13 0.06 -7.74
CA LYS A 98 -15.47 -0.27 -6.35
C LYS A 98 -15.87 0.97 -5.56
N ASN A 99 -15.15 2.08 -5.79
CA ASN A 99 -15.31 3.32 -5.04
C ASN A 99 -16.05 4.41 -5.84
N ASP A 100 -16.51 4.07 -7.05
CA ASP A 100 -17.13 5.00 -7.99
C ASP A 100 -16.32 6.30 -8.17
N LEU A 101 -15.00 6.15 -8.36
CA LEU A 101 -14.07 7.28 -8.36
C LEU A 101 -13.14 7.24 -9.57
N VAL A 102 -13.02 8.38 -10.26
CA VAL A 102 -12.00 8.57 -11.29
C VAL A 102 -10.68 8.94 -10.62
N GLN A 103 -9.70 8.07 -10.72
CA GLN A 103 -8.34 8.23 -10.22
C GLN A 103 -7.42 8.80 -11.31
N GLY A 104 -6.35 9.47 -10.91
CA GLY A 104 -5.34 10.05 -11.81
C GLY A 104 -5.23 11.57 -11.76
N PHE A 105 -5.96 12.20 -10.84
CA PHE A 105 -5.83 13.61 -10.51
C PHE A 105 -4.82 13.82 -9.38
N GLU A 106 -4.37 15.06 -9.25
CA GLU A 106 -3.60 15.50 -8.09
C GLU A 106 -4.39 15.27 -6.79
N ASP A 107 -3.73 14.71 -5.79
CA ASP A 107 -4.35 14.33 -4.52
C ASP A 107 -3.32 14.28 -3.40
N TYR A 108 -3.42 15.23 -2.47
CA TYR A 108 -2.55 15.34 -1.30
C TYR A 108 -3.09 14.62 -0.07
N GLY A 109 -4.30 14.02 -0.15
CA GLY A 109 -4.96 13.32 0.95
C GLY A 109 -5.47 14.19 2.10
N ILE A 110 -5.20 15.50 2.08
CA ILE A 110 -5.74 16.50 3.01
C ILE A 110 -6.33 17.59 2.13
N GLU A 111 -7.66 17.71 2.16
CA GLU A 111 -8.45 18.61 1.32
C GLU A 111 -8.08 18.46 -0.16
N SER A 112 -8.78 17.56 -0.84
CA SER A 112 -8.80 17.47 -2.30
C SER A 112 -9.18 18.85 -2.85
N THR A 113 -8.19 19.69 -3.10
CA THR A 113 -8.39 20.97 -3.73
C THR A 113 -8.94 20.61 -5.10
N GLU A 114 -10.05 21.25 -5.50
CA GLU A 114 -10.81 21.00 -6.72
C GLU A 114 -10.03 21.33 -8.01
N GLU A 115 -8.70 21.24 -7.97
CA GLU A 115 -7.82 21.40 -9.11
C GLU A 115 -7.91 20.12 -9.94
N ASN A 116 -8.60 20.20 -11.09
CA ASN A 116 -8.69 19.15 -12.11
C ASN A 116 -7.35 18.89 -12.83
N SER A 117 -6.23 19.03 -12.12
CA SER A 117 -4.89 18.80 -12.64
C SER A 117 -4.58 17.31 -12.63
N LEU A 118 -3.98 16.81 -13.71
CA LEU A 118 -3.62 15.39 -13.80
C LEU A 118 -2.32 15.13 -13.06
N ALA A 119 -2.29 14.07 -12.26
CA ALA A 119 -1.11 13.66 -11.52
C ALA A 119 0.00 13.21 -12.46
N THR A 120 1.15 13.86 -12.36
CA THR A 120 2.37 13.52 -13.12
C THR A 120 3.41 12.85 -12.25
N HIS A 121 3.35 13.04 -10.94
CA HIS A 121 4.32 12.52 -10.00
C HIS A 121 3.59 11.89 -8.80
N ALA A 122 4.28 10.96 -8.15
CA ALA A 122 3.88 10.40 -6.86
C ALA A 122 4.96 10.73 -5.82
N LEU A 123 4.58 11.50 -4.80
CA LEU A 123 5.39 11.81 -3.64
C LEU A 123 5.18 10.72 -2.59
N VAL A 124 6.23 10.10 -2.08
CA VAL A 124 6.13 9.04 -1.07
C VAL A 124 6.96 9.39 0.15
N PHE A 125 6.36 9.25 1.33
CA PHE A 125 7.05 9.37 2.62
C PHE A 125 7.32 7.99 3.20
N MET A 126 8.57 7.75 3.59
CA MET A 126 9.05 6.50 4.14
C MET A 126 9.89 6.75 5.38
N VAL A 127 9.59 6.03 6.46
CA VAL A 127 10.41 6.03 7.67
C VAL A 127 11.39 4.86 7.60
N ARG A 128 12.66 5.11 7.92
CA ARG A 128 13.74 4.12 7.88
C ARG A 128 14.52 4.10 9.19
N GLY A 129 14.73 2.93 9.76
CA GLY A 129 15.58 2.77 10.94
C GLY A 129 17.05 3.10 10.64
N ILE A 130 17.72 3.77 11.57
CA ILE A 130 19.16 4.09 11.46
C ILE A 130 19.99 2.94 12.00
N LYS A 131 19.71 2.52 13.25
CA LYS A 131 20.44 1.45 13.93
C LYS A 131 19.96 0.05 13.53
N SER A 132 18.77 -0.06 12.94
CA SER A 132 18.17 -1.33 12.51
C SER A 132 17.64 -1.24 11.09
N SER A 133 17.74 -2.35 10.35
CA SER A 133 17.40 -2.41 8.92
C SER A 133 15.90 -2.62 8.70
N TRP A 134 15.08 -1.63 9.01
CA TRP A 134 13.66 -1.62 8.67
C TRP A 134 13.29 -0.35 7.91
N LYS A 135 12.24 -0.45 7.10
CA LYS A 135 11.65 0.67 6.37
C LYS A 135 10.15 0.47 6.24
N GLN A 136 9.38 1.56 6.33
CA GLN A 136 7.92 1.54 6.20
C GLN A 136 7.47 2.79 5.45
N ALA A 137 6.75 2.60 4.34
CA ALA A 137 6.04 3.71 3.69
C ALA A 137 4.84 4.10 4.57
N ILE A 138 4.72 5.39 4.87
CA ILE A 138 3.72 5.93 5.81
C ILE A 138 2.64 6.75 5.09
N ALA A 139 3.01 7.39 3.98
CA ALA A 139 2.11 8.24 3.22
C ALA A 139 2.55 8.28 1.76
N TYR A 140 1.59 8.53 0.88
CA TYR A 140 1.86 8.85 -0.51
C TYR A 140 0.84 9.86 -1.02
N MET A 141 1.26 10.72 -1.93
CA MET A 141 0.45 11.79 -2.50
C MET A 141 0.69 11.81 -4.01
N PHE A 142 -0.28 12.31 -4.74
CA PHE A 142 -0.17 12.57 -6.17
C PHE A 142 -0.01 14.06 -6.41
N THR A 143 0.98 14.44 -7.22
CA THR A 143 1.33 15.84 -7.47
C THR A 143 1.34 16.15 -8.97
N CYS A 144 0.98 17.38 -9.32
CA CYS A 144 1.08 17.91 -10.66
C CYS A 144 2.32 18.81 -10.76
N GLN A 145 3.30 18.45 -11.59
CA GLN A 145 4.57 19.17 -11.77
C GLN A 145 5.45 19.25 -10.51
N GLY A 146 5.22 18.36 -9.54
CA GLY A 146 5.94 18.28 -8.27
C GLY A 146 5.34 19.15 -7.16
N ALA A 147 5.61 18.80 -5.91
CA ALA A 147 5.12 19.56 -4.76
C ALA A 147 5.85 20.91 -4.64
N SER A 148 5.07 22.00 -4.54
CA SER A 148 5.59 23.31 -4.12
C SER A 148 6.31 23.20 -2.76
N SER A 149 7.34 24.02 -2.54
CA SER A 149 8.11 24.04 -1.28
C SER A 149 7.21 24.28 -0.06
N GLU A 150 6.20 25.15 -0.17
CA GLU A 150 5.24 25.45 0.89
C GLU A 150 4.34 24.26 1.21
N LYS A 151 3.80 23.59 0.16
CA LYS A 151 3.02 22.37 0.31
C LYS A 151 3.88 21.26 0.92
N LEU A 152 5.09 21.07 0.42
CA LEU A 152 6.01 20.03 0.91
C LEU A 152 6.37 20.22 2.39
N ALA A 153 6.66 21.45 2.82
CA ALA A 153 6.91 21.75 4.24
C ALA A 153 5.69 21.39 5.12
N THR A 154 4.49 21.68 4.62
CA THR A 154 3.23 21.35 5.30
C THR A 154 3.01 19.84 5.39
N LEU A 155 3.27 19.10 4.30
CA LEU A 155 3.16 17.64 4.27
C LEU A 155 4.17 16.96 5.20
N ILE A 156 5.40 17.49 5.30
CA ILE A 156 6.41 17.00 6.26
C ILE A 156 5.92 17.20 7.69
N LEU A 157 5.40 18.39 8.01
CA LEU A 157 4.86 18.67 9.34
C LEU A 157 3.70 17.72 9.67
N ASN A 158 2.79 17.49 8.73
CA ASN A 158 1.68 16.56 8.91
C ASN A 158 2.13 15.10 9.08
N ALA A 159 3.20 14.70 8.39
CA ALA A 159 3.78 13.36 8.54
C ALA A 159 4.44 13.15 9.91
N LEU A 160 4.98 14.21 10.52
CA LEU A 160 5.63 14.18 11.84
C LEU A 160 4.65 14.39 13.00
N MET A 161 3.67 15.27 12.81
CA MET A 161 2.72 15.71 13.84
C MET A 161 1.37 15.02 13.62
N GLN A 162 1.27 13.75 14.00
CA GLN A 162 -0.04 13.12 14.10
C GLN A 162 -0.75 13.54 15.40
N PRO A 163 -2.07 13.79 15.40
CA PRO A 163 -2.81 14.03 16.63
C PRO A 163 -2.64 12.81 17.55
N ARG A 164 -2.22 13.06 18.79
CA ARG A 164 -2.11 12.08 19.87
C ARG A 164 -3.44 11.42 20.18
#